data_AF-A0A4P1KJL4-F1
#
_entry.id   AF-A0A4P1KJL4-F1
#
_cell.length_a   1.000
_cell.length_b   1.000
_cell.length_c   1.000
_cell.angle_alpha   90.00
_cell.angle_beta   90.00
_cell.angle_gamma   90.00
#
_symmetry.space_group_name_H-M   'P 1'
#
loop_
_entity.id
_entity.type
_entity.pdbx_description
1 polymer ?
#
loop_
_entity_poly.entity_id
_entity_poly.type
_entity_poly.pdbx_seq_one_letter_code
_entity_poly.pdbx_strand_id
1 'polypeptide(L)'
;MFELASSPMGEGIVYVLTNEAMPGIVKIGRTSGDTVERRVAELSRATGVPLPFRVAVARRVHDAVKVEKALHVAFGRERVNPAREFFSIEPFRLIELLNAFPGADLTPEAEAAAEREVKKEEPRAYEAERSFEQKKRRPPLNFEEMGLSIGSELVHVETGDVIEIVEAKKVRLRDEVVSLTRAQMIISGAPYAVQPGRYWRAADGRIGI
;
A
#
# COMPACT_ATOMS: atom_id res chain seq x y z
N MET A 1 32.62 28.33 20.80
CA MET A 1 33.01 26.92 20.65
C MET A 1 31.75 26.18 20.26
N PHE A 2 31.52 25.95 18.96
CA PHE A 2 30.39 25.16 18.48
C PHE A 2 30.86 23.70 18.44
N GLU A 3 30.25 22.89 19.28
CA GLU A 3 30.49 21.45 19.34
C GLU A 3 29.80 20.82 18.12
N LEU A 4 30.59 20.45 17.11
CA LEU A 4 30.12 19.57 16.03
C LEU A 4 29.87 18.21 16.65
N ALA A 5 28.62 17.93 17.02
CA ALA A 5 28.18 16.59 17.37
C ALA A 5 28.49 15.68 16.17
N SER A 6 29.54 14.87 16.30
CA SER A 6 29.82 13.76 15.38
C SER A 6 28.60 12.86 15.38
N SER A 7 27.87 12.79 14.25
CA SER A 7 26.76 11.84 14.11
C SER A 7 27.26 10.45 14.53
N PRO A 8 26.57 9.76 15.46
CA PRO A 8 27.01 8.47 15.93
C PRO A 8 27.11 7.50 14.74
N MET A 9 28.26 6.84 14.61
CA MET A 9 28.53 5.87 13.54
C MET A 9 27.39 4.84 13.48
N GLY A 10 26.56 4.90 12.44
CA GLY A 10 25.45 3.98 12.22
C GLY A 10 24.09 4.65 12.03
N GLU A 11 23.92 5.91 12.44
CA GLU A 11 22.64 6.59 12.28
C GLU A 11 22.25 6.71 10.81
N GLY A 12 20.98 6.47 10.51
CA GLY A 12 20.48 6.56 9.15
C GLY A 12 18.97 6.35 9.08
N ILE A 13 18.49 6.21 7.85
CA ILE A 13 17.08 5.98 7.59
C ILE A 13 16.94 4.62 6.95
N VAL A 14 16.09 3.77 7.53
CA VAL A 14 15.62 2.53 6.90
C VAL A 14 14.29 2.83 6.24
N TYR A 15 14.13 2.41 5.00
CA TYR A 15 12.92 2.65 4.22
C TYR A 15 12.42 1.37 3.57
N VAL A 16 11.11 1.35 3.32
CA VAL A 16 10.43 0.34 2.51
C VAL A 16 9.78 1.06 1.34
N LEU A 17 10.07 0.58 0.14
CA LEU A 17 9.53 1.14 -1.09
C LEU A 17 8.57 0.16 -1.76
N THR A 18 7.50 0.70 -2.33
CA THR A 18 6.52 -0.01 -3.13
C THR A 18 6.53 0.49 -4.57
N ASN A 19 5.97 -0.30 -5.48
CA ASN A 19 5.84 0.05 -6.88
C ASN A 19 4.48 -0.45 -7.38
N GLU A 20 3.68 0.43 -7.98
CA GLU A 20 2.32 0.09 -8.39
C GLU A 20 2.23 -1.05 -9.42
N ALA A 21 3.28 -1.23 -10.23
CA ALA A 21 3.40 -2.30 -11.21
C ALA A 21 4.02 -3.59 -10.63
N MET A 22 4.45 -3.59 -9.36
CA MET A 22 4.93 -4.78 -8.64
C MET A 22 4.14 -5.01 -7.35
N PRO A 23 2.82 -5.28 -7.42
CA PRO A 23 1.98 -5.48 -6.24
C PRO A 23 2.46 -6.68 -5.40
N GLY A 24 2.44 -6.53 -4.07
CA GLY A 24 2.89 -7.56 -3.12
C GLY A 24 4.41 -7.75 -3.07
N ILE A 25 5.18 -6.90 -3.77
CA ILE A 25 6.65 -6.87 -3.71
C ILE A 25 7.10 -5.51 -3.17
N VAL A 26 8.01 -5.56 -2.21
CA VAL A 26 8.61 -4.38 -1.59
C VAL A 26 10.12 -4.40 -1.73
N LYS A 27 10.73 -3.22 -1.79
CA LYS A 27 12.18 -3.05 -1.64
C LYS A 27 12.48 -2.56 -0.23
N ILE A 28 13.34 -3.26 0.48
CA ILE A 28 13.85 -2.82 1.79
C ILE A 28 15.25 -2.27 1.58
N GLY A 29 15.50 -1.05 2.02
CA GLY A 29 16.82 -0.43 1.92
C GLY A 29 17.09 0.57 3.02
N ARG A 30 18.27 1.17 2.97
CA ARG A 30 18.67 2.26 3.87
C ARG A 30 19.44 3.36 3.16
N THR A 31 19.55 4.49 3.83
CA THR A 31 20.48 5.58 3.47
C THR A 31 21.21 6.11 4.70
N SER A 32 22.46 6.50 4.50
CA SER A 32 23.34 7.16 5.48
C SER A 32 23.95 8.38 4.81
N GLY A 33 23.48 9.58 5.13
CA GLY A 33 23.98 10.84 4.56
C GLY A 33 23.22 11.37 3.34
N ASP A 34 22.68 10.49 2.48
CA ASP A 34 21.76 10.88 1.42
C ASP A 34 20.31 10.95 1.92
N THR A 35 19.50 11.81 1.31
CA THR A 35 18.08 11.92 1.63
C THR A 35 17.27 10.80 0.97
N VAL A 36 16.14 10.42 1.57
CA VAL A 36 15.30 9.31 1.07
C VAL A 36 14.80 9.62 -0.33
N GLU A 37 14.38 10.86 -0.58
CA GLU A 37 13.86 11.30 -1.88
C GLU A 37 14.87 11.14 -3.02
N ARG A 38 16.15 11.44 -2.78
CA ARG A 38 17.21 11.25 -3.78
C ARG A 38 17.39 9.77 -4.11
N ARG A 39 17.39 8.92 -3.08
CA ARG A 39 17.56 7.48 -3.26
C ARG A 39 16.37 6.84 -3.97
N VAL A 40 15.16 7.30 -3.68
CA VAL A 40 13.93 6.88 -4.39
C VAL A 40 13.99 7.28 -5.86
N ALA A 41 14.36 8.53 -6.16
CA ALA A 41 14.48 9.00 -7.54
C ALA A 41 15.57 8.23 -8.32
N GLU A 42 16.73 7.98 -7.70
CA GLU A 42 17.79 7.18 -8.31
C GLU A 42 17.35 5.74 -8.62
N LEU A 43 16.72 5.07 -7.65
CA LEU A 43 16.26 3.68 -7.82
C LEU A 43 15.13 3.57 -8.84
N SER A 44 14.27 4.59 -8.93
CA SER A 44 13.16 4.64 -9.90
C SER A 44 13.65 4.70 -11.35
N ARG A 45 14.86 5.25 -11.59
CA ARG A 45 15.49 5.36 -12.92
C ARG A 45 16.11 4.07 -13.45
N ALA A 46 16.23 3.04 -12.61
CA ALA A 46 16.90 1.81 -13.03
C ALA A 46 16.14 1.14 -14.18
N THR A 47 16.86 0.68 -15.22
CA THR A 47 16.27 0.12 -16.46
C THR A 47 15.38 -1.11 -16.27
N GLY A 48 15.37 -1.72 -15.09
CA GLY A 48 14.49 -2.84 -14.72
C GLY A 48 13.30 -2.45 -13.82
N VAL A 49 13.08 -1.16 -13.57
CA VAL A 49 12.02 -0.65 -12.69
C VAL A 49 10.91 -0.05 -13.57
N PRO A 50 9.70 -0.65 -13.59
CA PRO A 50 8.66 -0.32 -14.57
C PRO A 50 7.95 1.02 -14.32
N LEU A 51 7.81 1.41 -13.05
CA LEU A 51 7.22 2.67 -12.59
C LEU A 51 8.08 3.23 -11.46
N PRO A 52 7.97 4.51 -11.08
CA PRO A 52 8.65 5.02 -9.90
C PRO A 52 8.28 4.28 -8.62
N PHE A 53 9.19 4.31 -7.65
CA PHE A 53 8.93 3.81 -6.31
C PHE A 53 8.19 4.86 -5.46
N ARG A 54 7.33 4.39 -4.56
CA ARG A 54 6.73 5.17 -3.47
C ARG A 54 7.33 4.77 -2.13
N VAL A 55 7.36 5.70 -1.18
CA VAL A 55 7.81 5.43 0.18
C VAL A 55 6.63 4.89 0.98
N ALA A 56 6.67 3.61 1.35
CA ALA A 56 5.66 3.00 2.21
C ALA A 56 5.91 3.27 3.70
N VAL A 57 7.19 3.30 4.09
CA VAL A 57 7.64 3.75 5.42
C VAL A 57 9.09 4.21 5.34
N ALA A 58 9.45 5.25 6.10
CA ALA A 58 10.81 5.71 6.30
C ALA A 58 11.04 6.04 7.78
N ARG A 59 11.97 5.34 8.44
CA ARG A 59 12.23 5.48 9.87
C ARG A 59 13.68 5.86 10.12
N ARG A 60 13.91 6.95 10.86
CA ARG A 60 15.24 7.25 11.40
C ARG A 60 15.57 6.27 12.52
N VAL A 61 16.72 5.62 12.44
CA VAL A 61 17.17 4.62 13.42
C VAL A 61 18.62 4.86 13.79
N HIS A 62 19.00 4.43 15.01
CA HIS A 62 20.35 4.60 15.55
C HIS A 62 21.43 3.83 14.77
N ASP A 63 21.08 2.67 14.19
CA ASP A 63 21.97 1.82 13.42
C ASP A 63 21.22 1.24 12.21
N ALA A 64 21.19 2.02 11.13
CA ALA A 64 20.47 1.65 9.92
C ALA A 64 21.05 0.41 9.25
N VAL A 65 22.36 0.18 9.37
CA VAL A 65 23.05 -1.01 8.83
C VAL A 65 22.54 -2.26 9.53
N LYS A 66 22.52 -2.24 10.87
CA LYS A 66 22.08 -3.37 11.67
C LYS A 66 20.59 -3.65 11.50
N VAL A 67 19.75 -2.61 11.47
CA VAL A 67 18.30 -2.75 11.29
C VAL A 67 17.98 -3.32 9.90
N GLU A 68 18.55 -2.77 8.82
CA GLU A 68 18.35 -3.29 7.46
C GLU A 68 18.77 -4.76 7.35
N LYS A 69 19.96 -5.10 7.86
CA LYS A 69 20.47 -6.48 7.84
C LYS A 69 19.55 -7.42 8.62
N ALA A 70 19.05 -7.00 9.78
CA ALA A 70 18.11 -7.78 10.56
C ALA A 70 16.80 -8.04 9.79
N LEU A 71 16.26 -7.02 9.10
CA LEU A 71 15.08 -7.19 8.24
C LEU A 71 15.34 -8.16 7.09
N HIS A 72 16.48 -8.03 6.40
CA HIS A 72 16.83 -8.93 5.30
C HIS A 72 16.97 -10.39 5.76
N VAL A 73 17.49 -10.62 6.97
CA VAL A 73 17.58 -11.96 7.56
C VAL A 73 16.21 -12.47 7.97
N ALA A 74 15.43 -11.66 8.70
CA ALA A 74 14.11 -12.03 9.19
C ALA A 74 13.14 -12.40 8.07
N PHE A 75 13.23 -11.69 6.94
CA PHE A 75 12.40 -11.87 5.75
C PHE A 75 13.12 -12.57 4.60
N GLY A 76 14.19 -13.30 4.90
CA GLY A 76 15.02 -13.95 3.88
C GLY A 76 14.26 -15.00 3.06
N ARG A 77 13.21 -15.62 3.63
CA ARG A 77 12.38 -16.62 2.93
C ARG A 77 11.49 -16.00 1.87
N GLU A 78 11.09 -14.76 2.06
CA GLU A 78 10.25 -13.98 1.17
C GLU A 78 11.07 -13.19 0.14
N ARG A 79 12.41 -13.24 0.22
CA ARG A 79 13.30 -12.56 -0.73
C ARG A 79 13.13 -13.17 -2.13
N VAL A 80 12.71 -12.35 -3.08
CA VAL A 80 12.39 -12.76 -4.46
C VAL A 80 13.63 -13.22 -5.22
N ASN A 81 14.75 -12.53 -5.01
CA ASN A 81 16.03 -12.88 -5.59
C ASN A 81 17.11 -12.74 -4.51
N PRO A 82 17.86 -13.80 -4.17
CA PRO A 82 18.90 -13.76 -3.14
C PRO A 82 19.93 -12.63 -3.32
N ALA A 83 20.22 -12.22 -4.55
CA ALA A 83 21.17 -11.16 -4.89
C ALA A 83 20.57 -9.74 -4.88
N ARG A 84 19.27 -9.59 -4.63
CA ARG A 84 18.57 -8.30 -4.63
C ARG A 84 17.75 -8.11 -3.36
N GLU A 85 17.41 -6.87 -3.06
CA GLU A 85 16.72 -6.50 -1.82
C GLU A 85 15.20 -6.35 -2.03
N PHE A 86 14.62 -7.24 -2.83
CA PHE A 86 13.19 -7.30 -3.10
C PHE A 86 12.56 -8.49 -2.39
N PHE A 87 11.40 -8.26 -1.77
CA PHE A 87 10.73 -9.22 -0.89
C PHE A 87 9.25 -9.30 -1.24
N SER A 88 8.70 -10.51 -1.35
CA SER A 88 7.28 -10.75 -1.58
C SER A 88 6.54 -10.72 -0.25
N ILE A 89 6.25 -9.51 0.23
CA ILE A 89 5.64 -9.25 1.53
C ILE A 89 4.65 -8.10 1.39
N GLU A 90 3.51 -8.24 2.06
CA GLU A 90 2.55 -7.14 2.20
C GLU A 90 3.16 -5.95 2.98
N PRO A 91 3.18 -4.73 2.41
CA PRO A 91 3.86 -3.58 3.00
C PRO A 91 3.49 -3.30 4.46
N PHE A 92 2.21 -3.49 4.83
CA PHE A 92 1.72 -3.22 6.18
C PHE A 92 2.51 -3.98 7.26
N ARG A 93 2.99 -5.20 6.97
CA ARG A 93 3.75 -5.99 7.95
C ARG A 93 5.08 -5.31 8.31
N LEU A 94 5.72 -4.65 7.33
CA LEU A 94 6.96 -3.93 7.54
C LEU A 94 6.72 -2.56 8.16
N ILE A 95 5.62 -1.89 7.79
CA ILE A 95 5.20 -0.62 8.39
C ILE A 95 5.02 -0.80 9.91
N GLU A 96 4.19 -1.77 10.33
CA GLU A 96 3.95 -2.05 11.75
C GLU A 96 5.24 -2.40 12.50
N LEU A 97 6.09 -3.23 11.88
CA LEU A 97 7.37 -3.60 12.48
C LEU A 97 8.29 -2.39 12.65
N LEU A 98 8.44 -1.54 11.63
CA LEU A 98 9.31 -0.36 11.66
C LEU A 98 8.77 0.74 12.59
N ASN A 99 7.46 0.88 12.70
CA ASN A 99 6.82 1.80 13.65
C ASN A 99 7.08 1.42 15.10
N ALA A 100 7.27 0.13 15.39
CA ALA A 100 7.66 -0.35 16.71
C ALA A 100 9.12 -0.02 17.09
N PHE A 101 9.99 0.33 16.13
CA PHE A 101 11.36 0.75 16.44
C PHE A 101 11.38 2.20 16.99
N PRO A 102 12.21 2.48 18.01
CA PRO A 102 12.42 3.85 18.48
C PRO A 102 13.07 4.69 17.38
N GLY A 103 12.60 5.93 17.21
CA GLY A 103 13.08 6.82 16.16
C GLY A 103 12.05 7.85 15.70
N ALA A 104 12.44 8.71 14.77
CA ALA A 104 11.50 9.63 14.10
C ALA A 104 10.86 8.94 12.90
N ASP A 105 9.55 9.05 12.77
CA ASP A 105 8.83 8.71 11.54
C ASP A 105 9.07 9.84 10.55
N LEU A 106 9.53 9.49 9.35
CA LEU A 106 9.78 10.43 8.26
C LEU A 106 8.91 10.10 7.05
N THR A 107 7.95 9.18 7.19
CA THR A 107 7.19 8.64 6.06
C THR A 107 6.44 9.73 5.31
N PRO A 108 5.64 10.61 5.95
CA PRO A 108 4.89 11.63 5.21
C PRO A 108 5.80 12.62 4.49
N GLU A 109 6.88 13.06 5.14
CA GLU A 109 7.82 14.01 4.56
C GLU A 109 8.63 13.39 3.42
N ALA A 110 9.11 12.15 3.61
CA ALA A 110 9.90 11.42 2.63
C ALA A 110 9.07 11.05 1.40
N GLU A 111 7.81 10.63 1.59
CA GLU A 111 6.91 10.35 0.47
C GLU A 111 6.65 11.61 -0.36
N ALA A 112 6.27 12.71 0.29
CA ALA A 112 6.00 13.96 -0.40
C ALA A 112 7.25 14.54 -1.09
N ALA A 113 8.43 14.41 -0.47
CA ALA A 113 9.69 14.84 -1.07
C ALA A 113 10.08 13.94 -2.26
N ALA A 114 9.93 12.63 -2.14
CA ALA A 114 10.21 11.67 -3.22
C ALA A 114 9.31 11.90 -4.42
N GLU A 115 8.00 12.13 -4.21
CA GLU A 115 7.07 12.43 -5.29
C GLU A 115 7.47 13.72 -6.04
N ARG A 116 7.83 14.77 -5.30
CA ARG A 116 8.30 16.04 -5.91
C ARG A 116 9.58 15.83 -6.72
N GLU A 117 10.53 15.07 -6.19
CA GLU A 117 11.82 14.83 -6.86
C GLU A 117 11.63 13.98 -8.13
N VAL A 118 10.85 12.90 -8.06
CA VAL A 118 10.49 12.08 -9.24
C VAL A 118 9.77 12.92 -10.29
N LYS A 119 8.80 13.75 -9.89
CA LYS A 119 8.08 14.62 -10.82
C LYS A 119 9.00 15.64 -11.51
N LYS A 120 10.01 16.14 -10.79
CA LYS A 120 10.98 17.10 -11.31
C LYS A 120 12.00 16.45 -12.26
N GLU A 121 12.59 15.34 -11.84
CA GLU A 121 13.69 14.67 -12.56
C GLU A 121 13.17 13.77 -13.69
N GLU A 122 11.99 13.15 -13.53
CA GLU A 122 11.39 12.20 -14.48
C GLU A 122 9.87 12.42 -14.69
N PRO A 123 9.46 13.56 -15.28
CA PRO A 123 8.04 13.90 -15.45
C PRO A 123 7.25 12.85 -16.24
N ARG A 124 7.87 12.20 -17.24
CA ARG A 124 7.22 11.13 -18.02
C ARG A 124 6.95 9.87 -17.20
N ALA A 125 7.87 9.49 -16.31
CA ALA A 125 7.69 8.32 -15.44
C ALA A 125 6.58 8.60 -14.40
N TYR A 126 6.56 9.81 -13.85
CA TYR A 126 5.48 10.28 -12.99
C TYR A 126 4.11 10.24 -13.68
N GLU A 127 4.00 10.75 -14.91
CA GLU A 127 2.76 10.69 -15.71
C GLU A 127 2.33 9.25 -16.04
N ALA A 128 3.28 8.38 -16.34
CA ALA A 128 3.02 6.96 -16.60
C ALA A 128 2.46 6.25 -15.37
N GLU A 129 2.99 6.51 -14.18
CA GLU A 129 2.46 6.00 -12.90
C GLU A 129 1.01 6.45 -12.68
N ARG A 130 0.74 7.76 -12.79
CA ARG A 130 -0.61 8.31 -12.63
C ARG A 130 -1.60 7.69 -13.61
N SER A 131 -1.17 7.50 -14.86
CA SER A 131 -1.98 6.85 -15.89
C SER A 131 -2.22 5.37 -15.58
N PHE A 132 -1.22 4.67 -15.04
CA PHE A 132 -1.32 3.27 -14.64
C PHE A 132 -2.28 3.10 -13.46
N GLU A 133 -2.18 3.95 -12.43
CA GLU A 133 -3.11 3.97 -11.30
C GLU A 133 -4.55 4.20 -11.76
N GLN A 134 -4.78 5.14 -12.67
CA GLN A 134 -6.10 5.42 -13.23
C GLN A 134 -6.67 4.21 -13.99
N LYS A 135 -5.85 3.50 -14.76
CA LYS A 135 -6.25 2.26 -15.47
C LYS A 135 -6.50 1.09 -14.52
N LYS A 136 -5.80 1.01 -13.39
CA LYS A 136 -5.95 -0.05 -12.37
C LYS A 136 -7.22 0.10 -11.55
N ARG A 137 -7.83 1.30 -11.50
CA ARG A 137 -9.14 1.50 -10.88
C ARG A 137 -10.16 0.63 -11.61
N ARG A 138 -10.53 -0.49 -10.98
CA ARG A 138 -11.60 -1.35 -11.46
C ARG A 138 -12.85 -0.49 -11.68
N PRO A 139 -13.63 -0.76 -12.74
CA PRO A 139 -14.94 -0.14 -12.88
C PRO A 139 -15.70 -0.24 -11.55
N PRO A 140 -16.39 0.83 -11.12
CA PRO A 140 -17.18 0.77 -9.91
C PRO A 140 -18.18 -0.38 -10.04
N LEU A 141 -18.25 -1.21 -8.99
CA LEU A 141 -19.10 -2.39 -8.94
C LEU A 141 -20.53 -2.04 -9.39
N ASN A 142 -21.04 -2.77 -10.37
CA ASN A 142 -22.36 -2.57 -10.94
C ASN A 142 -23.14 -3.89 -10.90
N PHE A 143 -24.16 -3.93 -10.04
CA PHE A 143 -25.02 -5.08 -9.80
C PHE A 143 -25.79 -5.51 -11.07
N GLU A 144 -26.28 -4.56 -11.86
CA GLU A 144 -27.01 -4.87 -13.09
C GLU A 144 -26.08 -5.51 -14.14
N GLU A 145 -24.85 -4.98 -14.28
CA GLU A 145 -23.81 -5.57 -15.15
C GLU A 145 -23.37 -6.96 -14.66
N MET A 146 -23.49 -7.24 -13.36
CA MET A 146 -23.25 -8.55 -12.75
C MET A 146 -24.46 -9.50 -12.86
N GLY A 147 -25.57 -9.08 -13.47
CA GLY A 147 -26.80 -9.87 -13.60
C GLY A 147 -27.65 -9.94 -12.33
N LEU A 148 -27.37 -9.09 -11.35
CA LEU A 148 -28.13 -8.97 -10.11
C LEU A 148 -29.20 -7.88 -10.26
N SER A 149 -30.43 -8.21 -9.91
CA SER A 149 -31.56 -7.29 -10.05
C SER A 149 -31.68 -6.35 -8.85
N ILE A 150 -32.10 -5.10 -9.09
CA ILE A 150 -32.54 -4.20 -8.02
C ILE A 150 -33.69 -4.88 -7.25
N GLY A 151 -33.63 -4.81 -5.92
CA GLY A 151 -34.47 -5.52 -4.97
C GLY A 151 -33.91 -6.88 -4.52
N SER A 152 -32.82 -7.37 -5.12
CA SER A 152 -32.19 -8.62 -4.66
C SER A 152 -31.42 -8.40 -3.37
N GLU A 153 -31.41 -9.43 -2.52
CA GLU A 153 -30.68 -9.42 -1.25
C GLU A 153 -29.29 -10.04 -1.40
N LEU A 154 -28.33 -9.43 -0.71
CA LEU A 154 -27.00 -9.98 -0.48
C LEU A 154 -26.85 -10.30 1.00
N VAL A 155 -26.24 -11.45 1.28
CA VAL A 155 -26.01 -11.94 2.64
C VAL A 155 -24.51 -11.94 2.91
N HIS A 156 -24.12 -11.35 4.04
CA HIS A 156 -22.74 -11.36 4.50
C HIS A 156 -22.38 -12.76 5.00
N VAL A 157 -21.32 -13.36 4.44
CA VAL A 157 -20.96 -14.77 4.64
C VAL A 157 -20.63 -15.08 6.10
N GLU A 158 -20.01 -14.14 6.82
CA GLU A 158 -19.57 -14.37 8.21
C GLU A 158 -20.62 -13.96 9.25
N THR A 159 -21.18 -12.76 9.15
CA THR A 159 -22.13 -12.21 10.12
C THR A 159 -23.60 -12.56 9.85
N GLY A 160 -23.93 -12.96 8.62
CA GLY A 160 -25.31 -13.18 8.19
C GLY A 160 -26.11 -11.90 7.95
N ASP A 161 -25.48 -10.71 8.01
CA ASP A 161 -26.15 -9.44 7.72
C ASP A 161 -26.72 -9.43 6.30
N VAL A 162 -27.93 -8.92 6.15
CA VAL A 162 -28.62 -8.83 4.86
C VAL A 162 -28.68 -7.37 4.41
N ILE A 163 -28.35 -7.15 3.15
CA ILE A 163 -28.49 -5.85 2.47
C ILE A 163 -29.27 -6.02 1.18
N GLU A 164 -29.99 -4.98 0.79
CA GLU A 164 -30.79 -4.97 -0.44
C GLU A 164 -30.08 -4.15 -1.52
N ILE A 165 -30.04 -4.63 -2.75
CA ILE A 165 -29.58 -3.85 -3.91
C ILE A 165 -30.67 -2.85 -4.27
N VAL A 166 -30.36 -1.55 -4.22
CA VAL A 166 -31.38 -0.49 -4.43
C VAL A 166 -31.11 0.38 -5.65
N GLU A 167 -29.87 0.38 -6.14
CA GLU A 167 -29.45 1.00 -7.38
C GLU A 167 -28.41 0.10 -8.04
N ALA A 168 -28.13 0.31 -9.32
CA ALA A 168 -27.08 -0.39 -10.06
C ALA A 168 -25.74 -0.46 -9.32
N LYS A 169 -25.42 0.51 -8.46
CA LYS A 169 -24.13 0.59 -7.74
C LYS A 169 -24.26 0.77 -6.23
N LYS A 170 -25.47 0.66 -5.67
CA LYS A 170 -25.71 0.91 -4.24
C LYS A 170 -26.61 -0.12 -3.61
N VAL A 171 -26.39 -0.28 -2.31
CA VAL A 171 -27.11 -1.18 -1.42
C VAL A 171 -27.70 -0.38 -0.27
N ARG A 172 -28.79 -0.87 0.29
CA ARG A 172 -29.35 -0.38 1.54
C ARG A 172 -28.84 -1.23 2.69
N LEU A 173 -28.14 -0.60 3.61
CA LEU A 173 -27.74 -1.17 4.89
C LEU A 173 -28.48 -0.41 5.98
N ARG A 174 -29.42 -1.07 6.66
CA ARG A 174 -30.34 -0.41 7.61
C ARG A 174 -31.11 0.71 6.88
N ASP A 175 -31.04 1.95 7.37
CA ASP A 175 -31.72 3.11 6.77
C ASP A 175 -30.83 3.91 5.79
N GLU A 176 -29.59 3.47 5.54
CA GLU A 176 -28.64 4.20 4.69
C GLU A 176 -28.41 3.51 3.34
N VAL A 177 -28.34 4.33 2.28
CA VAL A 177 -27.98 3.89 0.93
C VAL A 177 -26.51 4.19 0.67
N VAL A 178 -25.70 3.13 0.53
CA VAL A 178 -24.23 3.21 0.44
C VAL A 178 -23.68 2.31 -0.67
N SER A 179 -22.40 2.43 -1.00
CA SER A 179 -21.73 1.46 -1.86
C SER A 179 -21.48 0.14 -1.12
N LEU A 180 -21.34 -0.98 -1.85
CA LEU A 180 -21.06 -2.28 -1.22
C LEU A 180 -19.77 -2.28 -0.40
N THR A 181 -18.72 -1.60 -0.87
CA THR A 181 -17.47 -1.42 -0.13
C THR A 181 -17.71 -0.67 1.19
N ARG A 182 -18.56 0.37 1.18
CA ARG A 182 -18.88 1.11 2.40
C ARG A 182 -19.71 0.27 3.36
N ALA A 183 -20.68 -0.50 2.86
CA ALA A 183 -21.42 -1.47 3.68
C ALA A 183 -20.48 -2.49 4.35
N GLN A 184 -19.51 -3.03 3.60
CA GLN A 184 -18.49 -3.93 4.15
C GLN A 184 -17.67 -3.29 5.26
N MET A 185 -17.22 -2.04 5.09
CA MET A 185 -16.49 -1.32 6.14
C MET A 185 -17.31 -1.14 7.41
N ILE A 186 -18.61 -0.81 7.26
CA ILE A 186 -19.50 -0.63 8.41
C ILE A 186 -19.70 -1.93 9.16
N ILE A 187 -19.94 -3.05 8.45
CA ILE A 187 -20.18 -4.36 9.06
C ILE A 187 -18.91 -4.93 9.70
N SER A 188 -17.76 -4.82 9.03
CA SER A 188 -16.48 -5.32 9.56
C SER A 188 -15.83 -4.41 10.60
N GLY A 189 -16.30 -3.16 10.74
CA GLY A 189 -15.64 -2.14 11.57
C GLY A 189 -14.28 -1.67 11.03
N ALA A 190 -13.92 -2.04 9.79
CA ALA A 190 -12.62 -1.70 9.23
C ALA A 190 -12.49 -0.18 8.96
N PRO A 191 -11.38 0.46 9.38
CA PRO A 191 -11.17 1.89 9.14
C PRO A 191 -10.75 2.21 7.70
N TYR A 192 -10.60 1.21 6.83
CA TYR A 192 -10.18 1.32 5.44
C TYR A 192 -11.08 0.48 4.52
N ALA A 193 -11.06 0.78 3.21
CA ALA A 193 -11.85 0.05 2.21
C ALA A 193 -11.45 -1.43 2.14
N VAL A 194 -12.41 -2.32 2.40
CA VAL A 194 -12.24 -3.78 2.29
C VAL A 194 -12.89 -4.27 1.00
N GLN A 195 -12.22 -5.11 0.23
CA GLN A 195 -12.78 -5.67 -1.00
C GLN A 195 -14.01 -6.55 -0.67
N PRO A 196 -15.23 -6.20 -1.11
CA PRO A 196 -16.44 -6.85 -0.61
C PRO A 196 -16.70 -8.24 -1.18
N GLY A 197 -16.17 -8.58 -2.38
CA GLY A 197 -16.61 -9.78 -3.13
C GLY A 197 -16.58 -11.11 -2.36
N ARG A 198 -15.58 -11.31 -1.50
CA ARG A 198 -15.45 -12.54 -0.70
C ARG A 198 -16.45 -12.65 0.46
N TYR A 199 -17.03 -11.53 0.88
CA TYR A 199 -17.84 -11.44 2.08
C TYR A 199 -19.33 -11.41 1.79
N TRP A 200 -19.75 -11.26 0.54
CA TRP A 200 -21.16 -11.14 0.18
C TRP A 200 -21.55 -12.19 -0.85
N ARG A 201 -22.74 -12.77 -0.69
CA ARG A 201 -23.35 -13.70 -1.65
C ARG A 201 -24.78 -13.30 -1.92
N ALA A 202 -25.23 -13.50 -3.15
CA ALA A 202 -26.66 -13.37 -3.45
C ALA A 202 -27.46 -14.42 -2.66
N ALA A 203 -28.58 -14.00 -2.08
CA ALA A 203 -29.46 -14.87 -1.29
C ALA A 203 -30.03 -16.05 -2.11
N ASP A 204 -30.10 -15.91 -3.44
CA ASP A 204 -30.57 -16.94 -4.37
C ASP A 204 -29.52 -18.03 -4.70
N GLY A 205 -28.32 -17.93 -4.13
CA GLY A 205 -27.26 -18.92 -4.25
C GLY A 205 -26.56 -18.98 -5.61
N ARG A 206 -26.88 -18.08 -6.56
CA ARG A 206 -26.42 -18.22 -7.94
C ARG A 206 -25.07 -17.58 -8.23
N ILE A 207 -24.62 -16.58 -7.47
CA ILE A 207 -23.38 -15.85 -7.76
C ILE A 207 -22.69 -15.38 -6.46
N GLY A 208 -21.39 -15.66 -6.32
CA GLY A 208 -20.49 -14.96 -5.39
C GLY A 208 -19.93 -13.71 -6.08
N ILE A 209 -19.90 -12.59 -5.36
CA ILE A 209 -19.59 -11.25 -5.87
C ILE A 209 -18.09 -11.07 -6.19
#